data_AF-A0A429HRZ9-F1
#
_entry.id   AF-A0A429HRZ9-F1
#
_cell.length_a   1.000
_cell.length_b   1.000
_cell.length_c   1.000
_cell.angle_alpha   90.00
_cell.angle_beta   90.00
_cell.angle_gamma   90.00
#
_symmetry.space_group_name_H-M   'P 1'
#
loop_
_entity.id
_entity.type
_entity.pdbx_description
1 polymer ?
#
loop_
_entity_poly.entity_id
_entity_poly.type
_entity_poly.pdbx_seq_one_letter_code
_entity_poly.pdbx_strand_id
1 'polypeptide(L)'
;MQRMASRVFAALLASDSGSLTSAELAEQLQISPAAVSGAVRYLVQVNMVRREREPGTRRDRYRLYNELWYETLGNREKVLTRWEEVLREGAKTLGPDTPAGARVAETVEFFEFMQGELDVLLERWREHRAQRLAEEG
;
A
#
# COMPACT_ATOMS: atom_id res chain seq x y z
N MET A 1 3.65 3.70 -12.60
CA MET A 1 3.51 2.24 -12.61
C MET A 1 3.87 1.70 -14.00
N GLN A 2 4.57 0.56 -14.11
CA GLN A 2 4.86 -0.04 -15.42
C GLN A 2 3.60 -0.62 -16.07
N ARG A 3 3.49 -0.54 -17.41
CA ARG A 3 2.29 -0.93 -18.19
C ARG A 3 1.73 -2.31 -17.84
N MET A 4 2.60 -3.31 -17.62
CA MET A 4 2.14 -4.67 -17.30
C MET A 4 1.60 -4.80 -15.88
N ALA A 5 2.21 -4.12 -14.91
CA ALA A 5 1.70 -4.05 -13.54
C ALA A 5 0.31 -3.40 -13.50
N SER A 6 0.09 -2.34 -14.29
CA SER A 6 -1.23 -1.71 -14.42
C SER A 6 -2.29 -2.67 -14.97
N ARG A 7 -1.95 -3.47 -15.99
CA ARG A 7 -2.88 -4.46 -16.58
C ARG A 7 -3.23 -5.58 -15.60
N VAL A 8 -2.23 -6.12 -14.88
CA VAL A 8 -2.44 -7.15 -13.85
C VAL A 8 -3.29 -6.63 -12.70
N PHE A 9 -3.02 -5.41 -12.24
CA PHE A 9 -3.82 -4.76 -11.21
C PHE A 9 -5.28 -4.54 -11.66
N ALA A 10 -5.50 -4.07 -12.88
CA ALA A 10 -6.83 -3.90 -13.44
C ALA A 10 -7.60 -5.22 -13.59
N ALA A 11 -6.93 -6.30 -14.00
CA ALA A 11 -7.55 -7.63 -14.09
C ALA A 11 -8.00 -8.16 -12.71
N LEU A 12 -7.18 -7.96 -11.68
CA LEU A 12 -7.54 -8.30 -10.30
C LEU A 12 -8.70 -7.44 -9.77
N LEU A 13 -8.75 -6.15 -10.12
CA LEU A 13 -9.85 -5.24 -9.77
C LEU A 13 -11.17 -5.61 -10.43
N ALA A 14 -11.13 -6.07 -11.67
CA ALA A 14 -12.29 -6.47 -12.44
C ALA A 14 -12.74 -7.92 -12.15
N SER A 15 -12.05 -8.64 -11.27
CA SER A 15 -12.41 -10.01 -10.87
C SER A 15 -13.44 -9.99 -9.75
N ASP A 16 -14.51 -10.78 -9.89
CA ASP A 16 -15.59 -10.89 -8.89
C ASP A 16 -15.08 -11.30 -7.49
N SER A 17 -14.00 -12.09 -7.43
CA SER A 17 -13.38 -12.54 -6.18
C SER A 17 -12.30 -11.59 -5.66
N GLY A 18 -11.91 -10.58 -6.44
CA GLY A 18 -10.74 -9.74 -6.20
C GLY A 18 -9.42 -10.51 -6.19
N SER A 19 -9.39 -11.74 -6.73
CA SER A 19 -8.26 -12.64 -6.60
C SER A 19 -8.10 -13.62 -7.76
N LEU A 20 -6.89 -13.72 -8.29
CA LEU A 20 -6.55 -14.58 -9.43
C LEU A 20 -5.21 -15.28 -9.23
N THR A 21 -5.05 -16.45 -9.83
CA THR A 21 -3.79 -17.21 -9.91
C THR A 21 -2.91 -16.70 -11.06
N SER A 22 -1.64 -17.10 -11.08
CA SER A 22 -0.74 -16.79 -12.22
C SER A 22 -1.28 -17.29 -13.57
N ALA A 23 -1.97 -18.44 -13.57
CA ALA A 23 -2.51 -19.05 -14.78
C ALA A 23 -3.70 -18.25 -15.32
N GLU A 24 -4.64 -17.89 -14.44
CA GLU A 24 -5.80 -17.06 -14.80
C GLU A 24 -5.37 -15.68 -15.28
N LEU A 25 -4.36 -15.07 -14.64
CA LEU A 25 -3.79 -13.79 -15.11
C LEU A 25 -3.13 -13.91 -16.48
N ALA A 26 -2.39 -14.99 -16.73
CA ALA A 26 -1.74 -15.23 -18.02
C ALA A 26 -2.78 -15.43 -19.14
N GLU A 27 -3.81 -16.21 -18.86
CA GLU A 27 -4.91 -16.49 -19.76
C GLU A 27 -5.75 -15.23 -20.05
N GLN A 28 -6.24 -14.55 -19.02
CA GLN A 28 -7.10 -13.38 -19.18
C GLN A 28 -6.40 -12.23 -19.91
N LEU A 29 -5.10 -12.01 -19.62
CA LEU A 29 -4.34 -10.91 -20.22
C LEU A 29 -3.61 -11.30 -21.51
N GLN A 30 -3.66 -12.59 -21.89
CA GLN A 30 -2.95 -13.16 -23.03
C GLN A 30 -1.44 -12.83 -22.98
N ILE A 31 -0.81 -13.12 -21.83
CA ILE A 31 0.61 -12.82 -21.58
C ILE A 31 1.35 -14.04 -21.03
N SER A 32 2.68 -14.02 -21.13
CA SER A 32 3.50 -15.13 -20.65
C SER A 32 3.55 -15.20 -19.11
N PRO A 33 3.78 -16.40 -18.52
CA PRO A 33 3.98 -16.55 -17.08
C PRO A 33 5.11 -15.69 -16.51
N ALA A 34 6.15 -15.41 -17.31
CA ALA A 34 7.26 -14.54 -16.93
C ALA A 34 6.80 -13.07 -16.79
N ALA A 35 5.95 -12.59 -17.71
CA ALA A 35 5.38 -11.26 -17.64
C ALA A 35 4.46 -11.08 -16.41
N VAL A 36 3.65 -12.10 -16.11
CA VAL A 36 2.85 -12.14 -14.86
C VAL A 36 3.76 -12.07 -13.64
N SER A 37 4.80 -12.91 -13.60
CA SER A 37 5.72 -12.99 -12.45
C SER A 37 6.41 -11.65 -12.17
N GLY A 38 6.87 -10.95 -13.22
CA GLY A 38 7.50 -9.64 -13.09
C GLY A 38 6.52 -8.58 -12.58
N ALA A 39 5.30 -8.54 -13.14
CA ALA A 39 4.26 -7.59 -12.75
C ALA A 39 3.78 -7.81 -11.31
N VAL A 40 3.49 -9.06 -10.94
CA VAL A 40 3.10 -9.44 -9.57
C VAL A 40 4.21 -9.13 -8.58
N ARG A 41 5.47 -9.45 -8.89
CA ARG A 41 6.60 -9.13 -8.00
C ARG A 41 6.64 -7.64 -7.68
N TYR A 42 6.49 -6.79 -8.70
CA TYR A 42 6.43 -5.35 -8.49
C TYR A 42 5.21 -4.96 -7.63
N LEU A 43 4.02 -5.47 -7.93
CA LEU A 43 2.78 -5.15 -7.18
C LEU A 43 2.83 -5.61 -5.72
N VAL A 44 3.48 -6.74 -5.43
CA VAL A 44 3.75 -7.20 -4.06
C VAL A 44 4.76 -6.26 -3.38
N GLN A 45 5.84 -5.87 -4.07
CA GLN A 45 6.84 -4.95 -3.54
C GLN A 45 6.25 -3.57 -3.19
N VAL A 46 5.31 -3.06 -3.99
CA VAL A 46 4.62 -1.79 -3.71
C VAL A 46 3.35 -1.97 -2.86
N ASN A 47 3.15 -3.15 -2.27
CA ASN A 47 2.01 -3.49 -1.40
C ASN A 47 0.63 -3.21 -2.01
N MET A 48 0.45 -3.49 -3.30
CA MET A 48 -0.86 -3.41 -3.97
C MET A 48 -1.55 -4.77 -4.10
N VAL A 49 -0.80 -5.86 -3.96
CA VAL A 49 -1.27 -7.25 -4.03
C VAL A 49 -0.60 -8.08 -2.93
N ARG A 50 -1.35 -8.97 -2.28
CA ARG A 50 -0.78 -10.07 -1.46
C ARG A 50 -0.70 -11.36 -2.27
N ARG A 51 0.33 -12.14 -1.99
CA ARG A 51 0.45 -13.52 -2.44
C ARG A 51 0.02 -14.44 -1.31
N GLU A 52 -1.04 -15.17 -1.53
CA GLU A 52 -1.58 -16.19 -0.63
C GLU A 52 -1.43 -17.56 -1.27
N ARG A 53 -1.35 -18.60 -0.44
CA ARG A 53 -1.37 -19.98 -0.93
C ARG A 53 -2.79 -20.48 -0.93
N GLU A 54 -3.23 -21.03 -2.05
CA GLU A 54 -4.58 -21.59 -2.14
C GLU A 54 -4.68 -22.83 -1.21
N PRO A 55 -5.67 -22.87 -0.29
CA PRO A 55 -5.83 -23.98 0.65
C PRO A 55 -5.92 -25.32 -0.10
N GLY A 56 -5.10 -26.28 0.30
CA GLY A 56 -5.08 -27.61 -0.32
C GLY A 56 -4.34 -27.71 -1.66
N THR A 57 -3.79 -26.62 -2.22
CA THR A 57 -2.98 -26.66 -3.44
C THR A 57 -1.58 -26.07 -3.25
N ARG A 58 -0.70 -26.29 -4.24
CA ARG A 58 0.62 -25.63 -4.30
C ARG A 58 0.59 -24.32 -5.10
N ARG A 59 -0.59 -23.85 -5.53
CA ARG A 59 -0.70 -22.68 -6.40
C ARG A 59 -0.73 -21.40 -5.57
N ASP A 60 0.03 -20.42 -6.04
CA ASP A 60 -0.02 -19.06 -5.51
C ASP A 60 -1.27 -18.36 -6.09
N ARG A 61 -2.00 -17.68 -5.22
CA ARG A 61 -3.16 -16.86 -5.55
C ARG A 61 -2.86 -15.41 -5.13
N TYR A 62 -3.15 -14.48 -6.02
CA TYR A 62 -2.90 -13.06 -5.85
C TYR A 62 -4.20 -12.37 -5.52
N ARG A 63 -4.24 -11.66 -4.40
CA ARG A 63 -5.43 -10.96 -3.93
C ARG A 63 -5.13 -9.48 -3.83
N LEU A 64 -6.07 -8.65 -4.27
CA LEU A 64 -6.00 -7.22 -4.02
C LEU A 64 -5.96 -6.95 -2.53
N TYR A 65 -5.19 -5.95 -2.16
CA TYR A 65 -5.30 -5.34 -0.86
C TYR A 65 -6.57 -4.49 -0.73
N ASN A 66 -7.75 -5.06 -1.01
CA ASN A 66 -9.01 -4.31 -1.01
C ASN A 66 -9.45 -3.90 0.41
N GLU A 67 -9.14 -4.71 1.43
CA GLU A 67 -9.33 -4.32 2.84
C GLU A 67 -8.13 -3.59 3.44
N LEU A 68 -7.00 -3.50 2.74
CA LEU A 68 -5.71 -3.15 3.35
C LEU A 68 -5.08 -1.90 2.76
N TRP A 69 -5.72 -1.14 1.88
CA TRP A 69 -5.31 0.26 1.68
C TRP A 69 -5.30 1.01 3.03
N TYR A 70 -6.23 0.67 3.92
CA TYR A 70 -6.35 1.16 5.29
C TYR A 70 -5.12 0.80 6.16
N GLU A 71 -4.72 -0.46 6.20
CA GLU A 71 -3.56 -0.92 6.99
C GLU A 71 -2.22 -0.71 6.27
N THR A 72 -2.17 -0.53 4.95
CA THR A 72 -0.92 -0.32 4.20
C THR A 72 -0.46 1.13 4.29
N LEU A 73 -1.40 2.07 4.48
CA LEU A 73 -1.08 3.41 4.99
C LEU A 73 -0.64 3.33 6.46
N GLY A 74 -1.27 2.50 7.30
CA GLY A 74 -0.78 2.22 8.65
C GLY A 74 0.62 1.58 8.69
N ASN A 75 0.96 0.65 7.80
CA ASN A 75 2.32 0.07 7.73
C ASN A 75 3.37 1.06 7.20
N ARG A 76 2.93 2.17 6.58
CA ARG A 76 3.79 3.31 6.25
C ARG A 76 4.25 4.05 7.51
N GLU A 77 3.49 3.98 8.61
CA GLU A 77 3.93 4.45 9.94
C GLU A 77 5.27 3.81 10.27
N LYS A 78 5.43 2.48 10.23
CA LYS A 78 6.69 1.84 10.68
C LYS A 78 7.96 2.30 9.97
N VAL A 79 7.86 2.66 8.68
CA VAL A 79 9.01 3.23 7.96
C VAL A 79 9.16 4.71 8.32
N LEU A 80 8.07 5.47 8.38
CA LEU A 80 8.09 6.89 8.72
C LEU A 80 8.48 7.16 10.18
N THR A 81 7.97 6.42 11.16
CA THR A 81 8.38 6.43 12.57
C THR A 81 9.88 6.17 12.71
N ARG A 82 10.43 5.22 11.95
CA ARG A 82 11.88 4.95 11.97
C ARG A 82 12.69 6.11 11.36
N TRP A 83 12.15 6.79 10.37
CA TRP A 83 12.73 8.02 9.83
C TRP A 83 12.59 9.20 10.79
N GLU A 84 11.46 9.32 11.49
CA GLU A 84 11.18 10.34 12.48
C GLU A 84 12.15 10.24 13.66
N GLU A 85 12.39 9.03 14.17
CA GLU A 85 13.41 8.78 15.21
C GLU A 85 14.80 9.22 14.75
N VAL A 86 15.20 8.86 13.52
CA VAL A 86 16.51 9.21 12.94
C VAL A 86 16.64 10.72 12.73
N LEU A 87 15.59 11.38 12.22
CA LEU A 87 15.57 12.82 12.00
C LEU A 87 15.53 13.60 13.32
N ARG A 88 14.82 13.12 14.33
CA ARG A 88 14.77 13.72 15.67
C ARG A 88 16.12 13.67 16.36
N GLU A 89 16.84 12.55 16.27
CA GLU A 89 18.22 12.44 16.76
C GLU A 89 19.19 13.30 15.92
N GLY A 90 18.98 13.39 14.62
CA GLY A 90 19.71 14.30 13.74
C GLY A 90 19.54 15.78 14.12
N ALA A 91 18.31 16.22 14.42
CA ALA A 91 18.01 17.59 14.84
C ALA A 91 18.70 17.95 16.17
N LYS A 92 18.68 17.02 17.15
CA LYS A 92 19.40 17.20 18.42
C LYS A 92 20.91 17.31 18.21
N THR A 93 21.46 16.45 17.36
CA THR A 93 22.91 16.42 17.05
C THR A 93 23.37 17.69 16.32
N LEU A 94 22.53 18.22 15.42
CA LEU A 94 22.81 19.46 14.68
C LEU A 94 22.67 20.72 15.54
N GLY A 95 22.10 20.62 16.75
CA GLY A 95 21.78 21.75 17.61
C GLY A 95 20.47 22.43 17.16
N PRO A 96 19.47 22.55 18.07
CA PRO A 96 18.14 23.08 17.71
C PRO A 96 18.18 24.54 17.24
N ASP A 97 19.18 25.31 17.70
CA ASP A 97 19.34 26.72 17.34
C ASP A 97 20.11 26.93 16.03
N THR A 98 20.51 25.85 15.34
CA THR A 98 21.17 25.98 14.04
C THR A 98 20.15 25.97 12.90
N PRO A 99 20.43 26.67 11.78
CA PRO A 99 19.57 26.61 10.60
C PRO A 99 19.36 25.18 10.06
N ALA A 100 20.31 24.27 10.28
CA ALA A 100 20.18 22.87 9.89
C ALA A 100 19.26 22.09 10.84
N GLY A 101 19.41 22.29 12.15
CA GLY A 101 18.52 21.70 13.16
C GLY A 101 17.08 22.15 12.97
N ALA A 102 16.84 23.44 12.72
CA ALA A 102 15.51 23.98 12.45
C ALA A 102 14.83 23.35 11.22
N ARG A 103 15.55 23.17 10.10
CA ARG A 103 15.00 22.51 8.90
C ARG A 103 14.62 21.04 9.14
N VAL A 104 15.43 20.33 9.91
CA VAL A 104 15.15 18.92 10.25
C VAL A 104 13.96 18.83 11.20
N ALA A 105 13.85 19.72 12.18
CA ALA A 105 12.71 19.79 13.09
C ALA A 105 11.39 20.07 12.35
N GLU A 106 11.35 21.05 11.45
CA GLU A 106 10.19 21.35 10.60
C GLU A 106 9.78 20.13 9.75
N THR A 107 10.76 19.41 9.22
CA THR A 107 10.50 18.21 8.41
C THR A 107 9.85 17.11 9.25
N VAL A 108 10.31 16.93 10.50
CA VAL A 108 9.70 15.98 11.46
C VAL A 108 8.27 16.37 11.77
N GLU A 109 8.02 17.64 12.13
CA GLU A 109 6.68 18.15 12.44
C GLU A 109 5.71 17.98 11.27
N PHE A 110 6.15 18.25 10.03
CA PHE A 110 5.35 18.02 8.84
C PHE A 110 4.95 16.55 8.65
N PHE A 111 5.87 15.62 8.89
CA PHE A 111 5.57 14.19 8.78
C PHE A 111 4.65 13.68 9.90
N GLU A 112 4.78 14.21 11.13
CA GLU A 112 3.85 13.94 12.23
C GLU A 112 2.44 14.43 11.88
N PHE A 113 2.32 15.68 11.41
CA PHE A 113 1.05 16.26 10.99
C PHE A 113 0.38 15.43 9.87
N MET A 114 1.12 15.10 8.81
CA MET A 114 0.58 14.30 7.72
C MET A 114 0.12 12.91 8.16
N GLN A 115 0.80 12.28 9.12
CA GLN A 115 0.38 10.98 9.66
C GLN A 115 -0.96 11.11 10.39
N GLY A 116 -1.08 12.07 11.31
CA GLY A 116 -2.34 12.29 12.04
C GLY A 116 -3.53 12.60 11.12
N GLU A 117 -3.32 13.44 10.09
CA GLU A 117 -4.38 13.76 9.14
C GLU A 117 -4.78 12.59 8.24
N LEU A 118 -3.82 11.73 7.85
CA LEU A 118 -4.12 10.53 7.06
C LEU A 118 -5.00 9.55 7.84
N ASP A 119 -4.75 9.37 9.13
CA ASP A 119 -5.56 8.49 9.98
C ASP A 119 -7.01 8.97 10.09
N VAL A 120 -7.19 10.28 10.32
CA VAL A 120 -8.52 10.92 10.38
C VAL A 120 -9.24 10.81 9.04
N LEU A 121 -8.52 11.05 7.93
CA LEU A 121 -9.08 10.94 6.58
C LEU A 121 -9.55 9.51 6.28
N LEU A 122 -8.78 8.50 6.70
CA LEU A 122 -9.12 7.09 6.51
C LEU A 122 -10.32 6.66 7.34
N GLU A 123 -10.46 7.15 8.57
CA GLU A 123 -11.65 6.90 9.39
C GLU A 123 -12.90 7.46 8.71
N ARG A 124 -12.85 8.72 8.27
CA ARG A 124 -13.97 9.36 7.56
C ARG A 124 -14.36 8.59 6.28
N TRP A 125 -13.38 8.03 5.57
CA TRP A 125 -13.65 7.19 4.41
C TRP A 125 -14.36 5.87 4.78
N ARG A 126 -13.97 5.22 5.89
CA ARG A 126 -14.66 4.02 6.40
C ARG A 126 -16.12 4.31 6.72
N GLU A 127 -16.37 5.39 7.44
CA GLU A 127 -17.72 5.82 7.81
C GLU A 127 -18.57 6.10 6.57
N HIS A 128 -18.03 6.85 5.61
CA HIS A 128 -18.71 7.14 4.33
C HIS A 128 -19.06 5.87 3.56
N ARG A 129 -18.13 4.90 3.48
CA ARG A 129 -18.37 3.61 2.82
C ARG A 129 -19.48 2.80 3.50
N ALA A 130 -19.47 2.76 4.83
CA ALA A 130 -20.46 2.03 5.62
C ALA A 130 -21.87 2.61 5.43
N GLN A 131 -22.00 3.94 5.43
CA GLN A 131 -23.26 4.62 5.14
C GLN A 131 -23.78 4.27 3.75
N ARG A 132 -22.91 4.38 2.72
CA ARG A 132 -23.28 4.11 1.33
C ARG A 132 -23.76 2.66 1.12
N LEU A 133 -23.13 1.69 1.79
CA LEU A 133 -23.53 0.27 1.71
C LEU A 133 -24.84 0.00 2.46
N ALA A 134 -25.12 0.72 3.54
CA ALA A 134 -26.37 0.61 4.28
C ALA A 134 -27.57 1.23 3.53
N GLU A 135 -27.33 2.18 2.63
CA GLU A 135 -28.35 2.80 1.77
C GLU A 135 -28.66 1.97 0.50
N GLU A 136 -27.74 1.12 0.08
CA GLU A 136 -27.84 0.28 -1.14
C GLU A 136 -28.44 -1.12 -0.88
N GLY A 137 -28.63 -1.52 0.39
CA GLY A 137 -29.13 -2.85 0.80
C GLY A 137 -30.51 -2.81 1.43
#